data_AF-A0AA44Q8F8-F1
#
_entry.id   AF-A0AA44Q8F8-F1
#
_cell.length_a   1.000
_cell.length_b   1.000
_cell.length_c   1.000
_cell.angle_alpha   90.00
_cell.angle_beta   90.00
_cell.angle_gamma   90.00
#
_symmetry.space_group_name_H-M   'P 1'
#
loop_
_entity.id
_entity.type
_entity.pdbx_description
1 polymer ?
#
loop_
_entity_poly.entity_id
_entity_poly.type
_entity_poly.pdbx_seq_one_letter_code
_entity_poly.pdbx_strand_id
1 'polypeptide(L)' 'MDMKAYQVSDGEYSQIFLAEMAGQARKCGKCDFGIDFVDVEVRRAKWADQYKHEHLIPKQAYLDSGWWWECRCGTPQ' A
#
# COMPACT_ATOMS: atom_id res chain seq x y z
N MET A 1 -4.35 -13.15 14.54
CA MET A 1 -4.89 -11.80 14.27
C MET A 1 -4.95 -11.63 12.76
N ASP A 2 -6.06 -11.12 12.23
CA ASP A 2 -6.22 -10.93 10.78
C ASP A 2 -5.48 -9.66 10.33
N MET A 3 -4.67 -9.80 9.29
CA MET A 3 -4.01 -8.67 8.63
C MET A 3 -5.07 -7.80 7.95
N LYS A 4 -4.90 -6.48 8.10
CA LYS A 4 -5.71 -5.48 7.42
C LYS A 4 -4.83 -4.75 6.42
N ALA A 5 -5.35 -4.49 5.24
CA ALA A 5 -4.63 -3.63 4.31
C ALA A 5 -4.62 -2.18 4.83
N TYR A 6 -3.71 -1.36 4.36
CA TYR A 6 -3.68 0.07 4.61
C TYR A 6 -3.04 0.74 3.41
N GLN A 7 -3.67 1.79 2.91
CA GLN A 7 -3.01 2.75 2.05
C GLN A 7 -2.06 3.56 2.91
N VAL A 8 -0.81 3.62 2.49
CA VAL A 8 0.24 4.42 3.11
C VAL A 8 0.78 5.36 2.06
N SER A 9 0.86 6.65 2.36
CA SER A 9 1.27 7.70 1.41
C SER A 9 2.23 8.69 2.04
N ASP A 10 3.15 9.20 1.22
CA ASP A 10 4.03 10.34 1.52
C ASP A 10 3.51 11.67 0.94
N GLY A 11 2.31 11.67 0.36
CA GLY A 11 1.68 12.82 -0.31
C GLY A 11 1.88 12.84 -1.83
N GLU A 12 2.86 12.13 -2.38
CA GLU A 12 3.09 12.01 -3.82
C GLU A 12 2.79 10.58 -4.31
N TYR A 13 3.32 9.58 -3.61
CA TYR A 13 3.13 8.17 -3.87
C TYR A 13 2.25 7.53 -2.80
N SER A 14 1.60 6.43 -3.19
CA SER A 14 0.80 5.61 -2.28
C SER A 14 1.10 4.14 -2.53
N GLN A 15 1.16 3.36 -1.46
CA GLN A 15 1.33 1.92 -1.50
C GLN A 15 0.33 1.23 -0.56
N ILE A 16 0.01 -0.03 -0.85
CA ILE A 16 -0.81 -0.86 0.03
C ILE A 16 0.12 -1.72 0.88
N PHE A 17 -0.01 -1.62 2.19
CA PHE A 17 0.66 -2.48 3.17
C PHE A 17 -0.36 -3.30 3.92
N LEU A 18 -0.06 -4.57 4.21
CA LEU A 18 -0.88 -5.38 5.10
C LEU A 18 -0.24 -5.46 6.50
N ALA A 19 -1.01 -5.06 7.51
CA ALA A 19 -0.58 -5.02 8.89
C ALA A 19 -1.75 -5.28 9.85
N GLU A 20 -1.49 -5.65 11.09
CA GLU A 20 -2.57 -5.86 12.07
C GLU A 20 -3.19 -4.52 12.50
N MET A 21 -2.35 -3.48 12.58
CA MET A 21 -2.73 -2.14 13.06
C MET A 21 -2.19 -1.03 12.16
N ALA A 22 -2.91 0.09 12.11
CA ALA A 22 -2.48 1.28 11.35
C ALA A 22 -1.10 1.80 11.77
N GLY A 23 -0.73 1.70 13.06
CA GLY A 23 0.59 2.12 13.55
C GLY A 23 1.74 1.27 13.00
N GLN A 24 1.51 -0.02 12.75
CA GLN A 24 2.48 -0.89 12.08
C GLN A 24 2.64 -0.49 10.61
N ALA A 25 1.53 -0.27 9.90
CA ALA A 25 1.56 0.22 8.51
C ALA A 25 2.27 1.58 8.40
N ARG A 26 2.04 2.49 9.35
CA ARG A 26 2.72 3.79 9.41
C ARG A 26 4.24 3.65 9.60
N LYS A 27 4.65 2.72 10.46
CA LYS A 27 6.06 2.42 10.69
C LYS A 27 6.72 1.87 9.42
N CYS A 28 6.05 0.99 8.69
CA CYS A 28 6.51 0.52 7.38
C CYS A 28 6.67 1.68 6.40
N GLY A 29 5.64 2.54 6.27
CA GLY A 29 5.69 3.74 5.43
C GLY A 29 6.88 4.65 5.73
N LYS A 30 7.16 4.91 7.01
CA LYS A 30 8.36 5.69 7.40
C LYS A 30 9.65 5.07 6.86
N CYS A 31 9.78 3.75 6.92
CA CYS A 31 10.98 3.07 6.44
C CYS A 31 11.07 3.03 4.91
N ASP A 32 9.96 2.74 4.21
CA ASP A 32 9.93 2.63 2.75
C ASP A 32 10.04 4.00 2.05
N PHE A 33 9.29 4.99 2.50
CA PHE A 33 9.31 6.34 1.92
C PHE A 33 10.44 7.22 2.49
N GLY A 34 11.09 6.80 3.59
CA GLY A 34 12.17 7.58 4.23
C GLY A 34 11.70 8.88 4.87
N ILE A 35 10.40 9.03 5.15
CA ILE A 35 9.79 10.23 5.75
C ILE A 35 9.52 10.07 7.24
N ASP A 36 9.22 11.17 7.92
CA ASP A 36 8.90 11.13 9.33
C ASP A 36 7.57 10.44 9.62
N PHE A 37 7.50 9.74 10.77
CA PHE A 37 6.35 8.94 11.16
C PHE A 37 5.05 9.75 11.24
N VAL A 38 5.16 11.04 11.57
CA VAL A 38 4.02 11.96 11.66
C VAL A 38 3.48 12.35 10.28
N ASP A 39 4.34 12.38 9.27
CA ASP A 39 4.01 12.82 7.91
C ASP A 39 3.47 11.69 7.04
N VAL A 40 3.69 10.43 7.43
CA VAL A 40 3.10 9.27 6.75
C VAL A 40 1.58 9.29 6.87
N GLU A 41 0.86 9.45 5.77
CA GLU A 41 -0.60 9.30 5.76
C GLU A 41 -0.99 7.82 5.72
N VAL A 42 -1.94 7.40 6.58
CA VAL A 42 -2.42 6.02 6.62
C VAL A 42 -3.95 5.97 6.56
N ARG A 43 -4.49 5.22 5.60
CA ARG A 43 -5.95 5.03 5.40
C ARG A 43 -6.30 3.56 5.21
N ARG A 44 -7.51 3.14 5.58
CA ARG A 44 -7.96 1.75 5.42
C ARG A 44 -8.53 1.49 4.01
N ALA A 45 -7.75 0.85 3.16
CA ALA A 45 -8.12 0.29 1.84
C ALA A 45 -8.97 -1.02 1.87
N LYS A 46 -10.21 -0.99 2.39
CA LYS A 46 -11.08 -2.19 2.69
C LYS A 46 -11.09 -3.28 1.62
N TRP A 47 -11.07 -2.85 0.36
CA TRP A 47 -11.08 -3.71 -0.82
C TRP A 47 -9.93 -4.75 -0.86
N ALA A 48 -8.78 -4.45 -0.23
CA ALA A 48 -7.58 -5.27 -0.29
C ALA A 48 -7.42 -6.30 0.85
N ASP A 49 -8.33 -6.36 1.84
CA ASP A 49 -8.20 -7.31 2.98
C ASP A 49 -8.16 -8.78 2.55
N GLN A 50 -8.86 -9.10 1.45
CA GLN A 50 -8.98 -10.46 0.94
C GLN A 50 -7.66 -11.07 0.45
N TYR A 51 -6.65 -10.24 0.13
CA TYR A 51 -5.45 -10.71 -0.59
C TYR A 51 -4.33 -11.24 0.31
N LYS A 52 -4.43 -11.12 1.64
CA LYS A 52 -3.46 -11.60 2.65
C LYS A 52 -2.00 -11.10 2.54
N HIS A 53 -1.56 -10.62 1.37
CA HIS A 53 -0.27 -9.96 1.13
C HIS A 53 -0.39 -8.99 -0.06
N GLU A 54 0.36 -7.88 -0.06
CA GLU A 54 0.30 -6.87 -1.13
C GLU A 54 0.71 -7.38 -2.52
N HIS A 55 1.66 -8.33 -2.61
CA HIS A 55 2.08 -8.95 -3.86
C HIS A 55 1.04 -9.90 -4.47
N LEU A 56 0.06 -10.33 -3.68
CA LEU A 56 -1.05 -11.17 -4.14
C LEU A 56 -2.21 -10.34 -4.68
N ILE A 57 -2.17 -9.01 -4.53
CA ILE A 57 -3.21 -8.13 -5.08
C ILE A 57 -3.01 -8.05 -6.59
N PRO A 58 -3.98 -8.53 -7.40
CA PRO A 58 -3.87 -8.45 -8.85
C PRO A 58 -3.97 -6.99 -9.30
N LYS A 59 -3.25 -6.64 -10.37
CA LYS A 59 -3.25 -5.29 -10.94
C LYS A 59 -4.67 -4.81 -11.28
N GLN A 60 -5.53 -5.72 -11.73
CA GLN A 60 -6.92 -5.39 -12.01
C GLN A 60 -7.67 -4.89 -10.75
N ALA A 61 -7.43 -5.48 -9.58
CA ALA A 61 -8.08 -5.06 -8.35
C ALA A 61 -7.64 -3.65 -7.90
N TYR A 62 -6.39 -3.26 -8.18
CA TYR A 62 -5.95 -1.88 -8.02
C TYR A 62 -6.76 -0.95 -8.93
N LEU A 63 -6.83 -1.25 -10.24
CA LEU A 63 -7.56 -0.44 -11.22
C LEU A 63 -9.05 -0.29 -10.86
N ASP A 64 -9.70 -1.40 -10.50
CA ASP A 64 -11.12 -1.41 -10.10
C ASP A 64 -11.38 -0.60 -8.83
N SER A 65 -10.35 -0.44 -7.98
CA SER A 65 -10.40 0.35 -6.74
C SER A 65 -9.95 1.81 -6.94
N GLY A 66 -9.77 2.25 -8.19
CA GLY A 66 -9.36 3.62 -8.54
C GLY A 66 -7.87 3.91 -8.35
N TRP A 67 -7.05 2.87 -8.18
CA TRP A 67 -5.60 3.02 -8.13
C TRP A 67 -5.02 2.98 -9.54
N TRP A 68 -3.91 3.66 -9.72
CA TRP A 68 -3.07 3.52 -10.89
C TRP A 68 -1.80 2.76 -10.49
N TRP A 69 -1.16 2.13 -11.48
CA TRP A 69 0.10 1.43 -11.28
C TRP A 69 1.04 1.80 -12.41
N GLU A 70 2.33 1.93 -12.11
CA GLU A 70 3.33 2.13 -13.15
C GLU A 70 3.53 0.83 -13.93
N CYS A 71 3.26 0.90 -15.24
CA CYS A 71 3.59 -0.20 -16.14
C CYS A 71 5.09 -0.20 -16.41
N ARG A 72 5.78 -1.28 -16.04
CA ARG A 72 7.16 -1.56 -16.50
C ARG A 72 7.23 -2.18 -17.89
N CYS A 73 6.23 -1.94 -18.72
CA CYS A 73 6.26 -2.38 -20.11
C CYS A 73 7.30 -1.55 -20.88
N GLY A 74 8.22 -2.21 -21.58
CA GLY A 74 9.25 -1.54 -22.39
C GLY A 74 10.59 -1.28 -21.70
N THR A 75 10.76 -1.66 -20.43
CA THR A 75 12.08 -1.71 -19.78
C THR A 75 12.71 -3.08 -20.02
N PRO A 76 13.83 -3.21 -20.77
CA PRO A 76 14.54 -4.48 -20.87
C PRO A 76 15.02 -4.90 -19.48
N GLN A 77 14.75 -6.16 -19.09
CA GLN A 77 15.28 -6.78 -17.87
C GLN A 77 16.66 -7.35 -18.11
#